data_AF-A0A7C3X1B0-F1
#
_entry.id   AF-A0A7C3X1B0-F1
#
_cell.length_a   1.000
_cell.length_b   1.000
_cell.length_c   1.000
_cell.angle_alpha   90.00
_cell.angle_beta   90.00
_cell.angle_gamma   90.00
#
_symmetry.space_group_name_H-M   'P 1'
#
loop_
_entity.id
_entity.type
_entity.pdbx_description
1 polymer ?
#
loop_
_entity_poly.entity_id
_entity_poly.type
_entity_poly.pdbx_seq_one_letter_code
_entity_poly.pdbx_strand_id
1 'polypeptide(L)'
;MEEGLRRSLELSNQALGYLLQVEEMRKRDDCTLDGKDTMGNVSVLAGCLGSPAGVDFYRLLAEELRERGCRGEGSLRLMWMHLKPWYSQSIFRIMEKHGARLVCEEYTHATWDFLDPDRPFISLAAKVESHFLVGPVERRARHLARLAEEYRVDGAIHYNHWGCRQSCGGANLVKKALQERGIPTLIIDGDCVDEREYQEGQIATRLEAFLESLR
;
A
#
# COMPACT_ATOMS: atom_id res chain seq x y z
N MET A 1 -11.06 -21.54 -24.36
CA MET A 1 -11.44 -20.59 -23.29
C MET A 1 -10.95 -21.10 -21.94
N GLU A 2 -11.22 -22.37 -21.61
CA GLU A 2 -10.89 -22.98 -20.31
C GLU A 2 -9.37 -23.08 -20.05
N GLU A 3 -8.57 -23.46 -21.05
CA GLU A 3 -7.10 -23.56 -20.92
C GLU A 3 -6.40 -22.21 -20.71
N GLY A 4 -6.86 -21.16 -21.42
CA GLY A 4 -6.32 -19.81 -21.27
C GLY A 4 -6.62 -19.22 -19.89
N LEU A 5 -7.82 -19.47 -19.36
CA LEU A 5 -8.20 -19.05 -18.00
C LEU A 5 -7.37 -19.78 -16.95
N ARG A 6 -7.26 -21.12 -17.05
CA ARG A 6 -6.41 -21.94 -16.17
C ARG A 6 -4.98 -21.41 -16.13
N ARG A 7 -4.37 -21.19 -17.29
CA ARG A 7 -3.02 -20.64 -17.40
C ARG A 7 -2.89 -19.27 -16.73
N SER A 8 -3.88 -18.39 -16.89
CA SER A 8 -3.86 -17.07 -16.26
C SER A 8 -3.95 -17.15 -14.73
N LEU A 9 -4.74 -18.08 -14.19
CA LEU A 9 -4.82 -18.34 -12.76
C LEU A 9 -3.50 -18.90 -12.20
N GLU A 10 -2.88 -19.83 -12.92
CA GLU A 10 -1.57 -20.38 -12.55
C GLU A 10 -0.48 -19.30 -12.53
N LEU A 11 -0.47 -18.40 -13.53
CA LEU A 11 0.43 -17.25 -13.54
C LEU A 11 0.14 -16.28 -12.39
N SER A 12 -1.15 -15.99 -12.12
CA SER A 12 -1.55 -15.17 -10.98
C SER A 12 -1.11 -15.76 -9.64
N ASN A 13 -1.12 -17.09 -9.50
CA ASN A 13 -0.64 -17.79 -8.32
C ASN A 13 0.88 -17.70 -8.18
N GLN A 14 1.62 -17.88 -9.27
CA GLN A 14 3.08 -17.70 -9.26
C GLN A 14 3.46 -16.27 -8.85
N ALA A 15 2.82 -15.26 -9.46
CA ALA A 15 3.03 -13.87 -9.13
C ALA A 15 2.66 -13.55 -7.67
N LEU A 16 1.53 -14.08 -7.17
CA LEU A 16 1.13 -13.96 -5.77
C LEU A 16 2.18 -14.55 -4.83
N GLY A 17 2.72 -15.73 -5.15
CA GLY A 17 3.76 -16.37 -4.34
C GLY A 17 5.02 -15.51 -4.18
N TYR A 18 5.40 -14.75 -5.21
CA TYR A 18 6.50 -13.79 -5.11
C TYR A 18 6.10 -12.49 -4.40
N LEU A 19 4.90 -11.96 -4.66
CA LEU A 19 4.37 -10.79 -3.96
C LEU A 19 4.32 -11.00 -2.44
N LEU A 20 3.84 -12.15 -1.97
CA LEU A 20 3.81 -12.47 -0.53
C LEU A 20 5.22 -12.50 0.09
N GLN A 21 6.24 -12.92 -0.67
CA GLN A 21 7.63 -12.85 -0.21
C GLN A 21 8.13 -11.40 -0.13
N VAL A 22 7.78 -10.56 -1.12
CA VAL A 22 8.08 -9.12 -1.10
C VAL A 22 7.44 -8.48 0.14
N GLU A 23 6.15 -8.73 0.37
CA GLU A 23 5.42 -8.21 1.53
C GLU A 23 6.08 -8.59 2.86
N GLU A 24 6.48 -9.85 3.02
CA GLU A 24 7.16 -10.32 4.23
C GLU A 24 8.52 -9.65 4.42
N MET A 25 9.30 -9.49 3.34
CA MET A 25 10.58 -8.80 3.42
C MET A 25 10.43 -7.32 3.80
N ARG A 26 9.34 -6.66 3.38
CA ARG A 26 9.08 -5.25 3.73
C ARG A 26 8.76 -5.01 5.21
N LYS A 27 8.38 -6.06 5.96
CA LYS A 27 8.17 -5.97 7.41
C LYS A 27 9.48 -5.87 8.20
N ARG A 28 10.60 -6.28 7.60
CA ARG A 28 11.94 -6.22 8.20
C ARG A 28 12.40 -4.77 8.41
N ASP A 29 13.37 -4.59 9.29
CA ASP A 29 13.96 -3.26 9.53
C ASP A 29 14.94 -2.85 8.43
N ASP A 30 15.53 -3.82 7.74
CA ASP A 30 16.53 -3.63 6.70
C ASP A 30 16.00 -3.64 5.26
N CYS A 31 14.70 -3.55 5.03
CA CYS A 31 14.19 -3.48 3.66
C CYS A 31 14.56 -2.13 2.99
N THR A 32 15.14 -2.15 1.79
CA THR A 32 15.42 -0.93 1.00
C THR A 32 14.22 -0.36 0.26
N LEU A 33 13.17 -1.16 0.05
CA LEU A 33 12.05 -0.77 -0.78
C LEU A 33 11.11 0.19 -0.04
N ASP A 34 11.15 1.45 -0.46
CA ASP A 34 10.27 2.50 0.06
C ASP A 34 8.91 2.47 -0.64
N GLY A 35 7.86 2.75 0.12
CA GLY A 35 6.50 2.79 -0.39
C GLY A 35 6.24 3.90 -1.40
N LYS A 36 7.03 4.98 -1.39
CA LYS A 36 6.93 6.03 -2.43
C LYS A 36 7.16 5.49 -3.84
N ASP A 37 8.00 4.45 -3.93
CA ASP A 37 8.32 3.75 -5.17
C ASP A 37 7.30 2.62 -5.41
N THR A 38 6.94 1.88 -4.37
CA THR A 38 6.03 0.72 -4.47
C THR A 38 4.60 1.10 -4.86
N MET A 39 4.11 2.30 -4.50
CA MET A 39 2.78 2.75 -4.91
C MET A 39 2.54 2.73 -6.43
N GLY A 40 3.59 2.88 -7.25
CA GLY A 40 3.48 2.72 -8.72
C GLY A 40 3.10 1.30 -9.15
N ASN A 41 3.44 0.30 -8.34
CA ASN A 41 3.23 -1.12 -8.62
C ASN A 41 1.75 -1.52 -8.54
N VAL A 42 0.86 -0.64 -8.07
CA VAL A 42 -0.60 -0.86 -8.14
C VAL A 42 -1.05 -1.21 -9.57
N SER A 43 -0.39 -0.63 -10.57
CA SER A 43 -0.64 -0.90 -11.99
C SER A 43 -0.32 -2.35 -12.36
N VAL A 44 0.77 -2.90 -11.83
CA VAL A 44 1.19 -4.29 -12.05
C VAL A 44 0.26 -5.24 -11.31
N LEU A 45 -0.06 -4.92 -10.04
CA LEU A 45 -0.97 -5.70 -9.21
C LEU A 45 -2.36 -5.81 -9.86
N ALA A 46 -2.90 -4.70 -10.39
CA ALA A 46 -4.22 -4.68 -11.02
C ALA A 46 -4.23 -5.25 -12.44
N GLY A 47 -3.18 -5.00 -13.23
CA GLY A 47 -3.18 -5.26 -14.66
C GLY A 47 -2.44 -6.51 -15.13
N CYS A 48 -1.47 -7.01 -14.36
CA CYS A 48 -0.46 -7.92 -14.90
C CYS A 48 -0.32 -9.26 -14.17
N LEU A 49 -0.98 -9.49 -13.03
CA LEU A 49 -0.80 -10.72 -12.23
C LEU A 49 -1.00 -12.01 -13.05
N GLY A 50 -2.00 -12.06 -13.93
CA GLY A 50 -2.30 -13.22 -14.76
C GLY A 50 -1.42 -13.37 -16.01
N SER A 51 -0.26 -12.70 -16.06
CA SER A 51 0.63 -12.65 -17.23
C SER A 51 2.06 -13.05 -16.88
N PRO A 52 2.87 -13.54 -17.84
CA PRO A 52 4.29 -13.82 -17.62
C PRO A 52 5.07 -12.59 -17.14
N ALA A 53 4.75 -11.40 -17.65
CA ALA A 53 5.38 -10.15 -17.23
C ALA A 53 5.12 -9.82 -15.75
N GLY A 54 3.93 -10.12 -15.23
CA GLY A 54 3.63 -9.95 -13.81
C GLY A 54 4.41 -10.92 -12.93
N VAL A 55 4.56 -12.18 -13.37
CA VAL A 55 5.40 -13.17 -12.69
C VAL A 55 6.85 -12.70 -12.65
N ASP A 56 7.40 -12.29 -13.78
CA ASP A 56 8.78 -11.80 -13.87
C ASP A 56 9.01 -10.56 -13.01
N PHE A 57 8.06 -9.61 -13.01
CA PHE A 57 8.15 -8.41 -12.19
C PHE A 57 8.32 -8.75 -10.70
N TYR A 58 7.40 -9.55 -10.14
CA TYR A 58 7.46 -9.87 -8.71
C TYR A 58 8.61 -10.81 -8.37
N ARG A 59 8.98 -11.73 -9.27
CA ARG A 59 10.16 -12.58 -9.11
C ARG A 59 11.44 -11.74 -9.01
N LEU A 60 11.66 -10.84 -9.96
CA LEU A 60 12.82 -9.96 -9.98
C LEU A 60 12.84 -9.01 -8.78
N LEU A 61 11.69 -8.45 -8.39
CA LEU A 61 11.58 -7.61 -7.20
C LEU A 61 11.92 -8.40 -5.92
N ALA A 62 11.47 -9.65 -5.81
CA ALA A 62 11.80 -10.50 -4.68
C ALA A 62 13.30 -10.88 -4.66
N GLU A 63 13.89 -11.19 -5.82
CA GLU A 63 15.34 -11.45 -5.95
C GLU A 63 16.16 -10.22 -5.54
N GLU A 64 15.82 -9.06 -6.07
CA GLU A 64 16.47 -7.78 -5.74
C GLU A 64 16.40 -7.47 -4.24
N LEU A 65 15.26 -7.71 -3.60
CA LEU A 65 15.10 -7.51 -2.15
C LEU A 65 15.82 -8.54 -1.28
N ARG A 66 16.11 -9.74 -1.78
CA ARG A 66 16.94 -10.71 -1.05
C ARG A 66 18.41 -10.32 -1.08
N GLU A 67 18.86 -9.74 -2.18
CA GLU A 67 20.25 -9.33 -2.38
C GLU A 67 20.55 -7.96 -1.76
N ARG A 68 19.58 -7.03 -1.77
CA ARG A 68 19.73 -5.69 -1.22
C ARG A 68 19.41 -5.67 0.29
N GLY A 69 20.34 -5.13 1.08
CA GLY A 69 20.22 -4.96 2.53
C GLY A 69 19.64 -3.59 2.95
N CYS A 70 20.04 -3.10 4.12
CA CYS A 70 19.40 -2.02 4.90
C CYS A 70 19.28 -0.64 4.23
N ARG A 71 18.07 -0.06 4.24
CA ARG A 71 17.85 1.40 4.28
C ARG A 71 17.25 1.79 5.64
N GLY A 72 18.13 1.95 6.64
CA GLY A 72 17.83 2.66 7.90
C GLY A 72 17.31 1.81 9.07
N GLU A 73 18.23 1.32 9.92
CA GLU A 73 17.92 1.04 11.32
C GLU A 73 17.46 2.34 12.01
N GLY A 74 16.37 2.30 12.78
CA GLY A 74 15.86 3.46 13.53
C GLY A 74 15.11 4.51 12.72
N SER A 75 14.67 4.20 11.49
CA SER A 75 13.80 5.08 10.70
C SER A 75 12.36 5.06 11.21
N LEU A 76 11.67 6.22 11.14
CA LEU A 76 10.23 6.29 11.39
C LEU A 76 9.47 5.53 10.30
N ARG A 77 8.70 4.53 10.70
CA ARG A 77 7.96 3.61 9.84
C ARG A 77 6.56 4.16 9.61
N LEU A 78 6.27 4.57 8.38
CA LEU A 78 4.98 5.18 8.06
C LEU A 78 4.12 4.28 7.17
N MET A 79 2.80 4.34 7.39
CA MET A 79 1.79 3.84 6.47
C MET A 79 1.26 4.96 5.57
N TRP A 80 1.07 4.68 4.28
CA TRP A 80 0.37 5.55 3.36
C TRP A 80 -0.99 4.97 2.94
N MET A 81 -2.07 5.72 3.10
CA MET A 81 -3.40 5.32 2.67
C MET A 81 -3.84 6.16 1.48
N HIS A 82 -4.60 5.52 0.59
CA HIS A 82 -4.97 6.01 -0.74
C HIS A 82 -3.80 6.10 -1.74
N LEU A 83 -4.07 6.66 -2.93
CA LEU A 83 -3.07 6.99 -3.95
C LEU A 83 -2.29 8.26 -3.58
N LYS A 84 -1.10 8.45 -4.17
CA LYS A 84 -0.25 9.62 -3.99
C LYS A 84 -0.51 10.75 -5.01
N PRO A 85 -0.11 12.01 -4.72
CA PRO A 85 0.02 13.03 -5.76
C PRO A 85 1.13 12.63 -6.75
N TRP A 86 0.75 12.26 -7.97
CA TRP A 86 1.70 11.74 -8.98
C TRP A 86 2.65 12.81 -9.52
N TYR A 87 2.21 14.07 -9.52
CA TYR A 87 2.96 15.22 -10.02
C TYR A 87 3.96 15.79 -9.00
N SER A 88 3.85 15.47 -7.70
CA SER A 88 4.69 16.06 -6.65
C SER A 88 5.50 15.03 -5.89
N GLN A 89 6.78 15.36 -5.66
CA GLN A 89 7.69 14.59 -4.81
C GLN A 89 8.01 15.29 -3.48
N SER A 90 7.51 16.51 -3.26
CA SER A 90 7.92 17.31 -2.09
C SER A 90 7.52 16.67 -0.77
N ILE A 91 6.32 16.09 -0.71
CA ILE A 91 5.84 15.38 0.48
C ILE A 91 6.78 14.23 0.90
N PHE A 92 7.30 13.47 -0.07
CA PHE A 92 8.22 12.37 0.21
C PHE A 92 9.63 12.86 0.59
N ARG A 93 10.07 13.99 0.03
CA ARG A 93 11.34 14.63 0.42
C ARG A 93 11.30 15.12 1.87
N ILE A 94 10.16 15.63 2.32
CA ILE A 94 9.97 16.04 3.72
C ILE A 94 10.06 14.82 4.64
N MET A 95 9.37 13.72 4.32
CA MET A 95 9.48 12.48 5.09
C MET A 95 10.93 11.99 5.19
N GLU A 96 11.64 11.95 4.06
CA GLU A 96 13.03 11.51 3.99
C GLU A 96 13.96 12.40 4.83
N LYS A 97 13.79 13.73 4.79
CA LYS A 97 14.52 14.69 5.63
C LYS A 97 14.31 14.44 7.13
N HIS A 98 13.13 13.94 7.52
CA HIS A 98 12.80 13.61 8.90
C HIS A 98 13.18 12.17 9.28
N GLY A 99 13.88 11.43 8.40
CA GLY A 99 14.27 10.04 8.67
C GLY A 99 13.09 9.07 8.65
N ALA A 100 11.99 9.43 7.99
CA ALA A 100 10.82 8.60 7.83
C ALA A 100 10.81 7.90 6.47
N ARG A 101 10.26 6.68 6.45
CA ARG A 101 10.09 5.88 5.24
C ARG A 101 8.69 5.27 5.18
N LEU A 102 8.18 5.06 3.98
CA LEU A 102 6.91 4.36 3.80
C LEU A 102 7.18 2.85 3.78
N VAL A 103 6.69 2.12 4.78
CA VAL A 103 6.88 0.66 4.86
C VAL A 103 5.65 -0.12 4.39
N CYS A 104 4.49 0.53 4.35
CA CYS A 104 3.21 -0.09 4.03
C CYS A 104 2.25 0.91 3.37
N GLU A 105 1.50 0.48 2.36
CA GLU A 105 0.52 1.29 1.64
C GLU A 105 -0.75 0.51 1.31
N GLU A 106 -1.87 1.21 1.22
CA GLU A 106 -3.19 0.59 1.16
C GLU A 106 -3.44 -0.31 -0.07
N TYR A 107 -2.92 0.04 -1.25
CA TYR A 107 -3.31 -0.61 -2.53
C TYR A 107 -2.25 -1.52 -3.15
N THR A 108 -1.14 -1.78 -2.46
CA THR A 108 -0.01 -2.55 -2.97
C THR A 108 0.11 -3.95 -2.34
N HIS A 109 -0.89 -4.35 -1.55
CA HIS A 109 -0.91 -5.63 -0.85
C HIS A 109 -1.90 -6.62 -1.47
N ALA A 110 -1.56 -7.90 -1.41
CA ALA A 110 -2.45 -9.00 -1.70
C ALA A 110 -3.59 -9.05 -0.67
N THR A 111 -4.81 -9.28 -1.16
CA THR A 111 -6.02 -9.38 -0.32
C THR A 111 -6.79 -10.66 -0.58
N TRP A 112 -6.21 -11.63 -1.31
CA TRP A 112 -6.84 -12.87 -1.74
C TRP A 112 -5.87 -14.05 -1.59
N ASP A 113 -6.41 -15.26 -1.50
CA ASP A 113 -5.65 -16.51 -1.45
C ASP A 113 -5.34 -17.07 -2.84
N PHE A 114 -4.49 -18.11 -2.89
CA PHE A 114 -4.21 -18.84 -4.14
C PHE A 114 -5.50 -19.32 -4.81
N LEU A 115 -5.60 -19.09 -6.11
CA LEU A 115 -6.77 -19.40 -6.93
C LEU A 115 -6.76 -20.87 -7.33
N ASP A 116 -7.87 -21.59 -7.16
CA ASP A 116 -8.04 -22.96 -7.66
C ASP A 116 -8.34 -22.93 -9.17
N PRO A 117 -7.43 -23.45 -10.04
CA PRO A 117 -7.63 -23.48 -11.49
C PRO A 117 -8.68 -24.49 -11.95
N ASP A 118 -9.05 -25.48 -11.12
CA ASP A 118 -10.14 -26.43 -11.39
C ASP A 118 -11.51 -25.84 -11.03
N ARG A 119 -11.54 -24.76 -10.24
CA ARG A 119 -12.76 -24.03 -9.86
C ARG A 119 -12.64 -22.52 -10.14
N PRO A 120 -12.34 -22.11 -11.38
CA PRO A 120 -11.84 -20.77 -11.68
C PRO A 120 -12.83 -19.66 -11.31
N PHE A 121 -14.12 -19.82 -11.59
CA PHE A 121 -15.13 -18.79 -11.30
C PHE A 121 -15.36 -18.60 -9.79
N ILE A 122 -15.33 -19.69 -9.02
CA ILE A 122 -15.48 -19.63 -7.56
C ILE A 122 -14.26 -18.95 -6.95
N SER A 123 -13.05 -19.31 -7.40
CA SER A 123 -11.81 -18.67 -6.97
C SER A 123 -11.77 -17.18 -7.28
N LEU A 124 -12.20 -16.78 -8.49
CA LEU A 124 -12.26 -15.38 -8.88
C LEU A 124 -13.32 -14.59 -8.08
N ALA A 125 -14.49 -15.20 -7.82
CA ALA A 125 -15.50 -14.57 -6.99
C ALA A 125 -14.98 -14.34 -5.55
N ALA A 126 -14.31 -15.34 -4.97
CA ALA A 126 -13.67 -15.21 -3.66
C ALA A 126 -12.59 -14.11 -3.65
N LYS A 127 -11.77 -14.00 -4.69
CA LYS A 127 -10.76 -12.93 -4.83
C LYS A 127 -11.37 -11.53 -4.87
N VAL A 128 -12.50 -11.34 -5.54
CA VAL A 128 -13.19 -10.04 -5.57
C VAL A 128 -13.79 -9.74 -4.20
N GLU A 129 -14.48 -10.73 -3.61
CA GLU A 129 -15.15 -10.59 -2.32
C GLU A 129 -14.16 -10.35 -1.17
N SER A 130 -12.93 -10.87 -1.26
CA SER A 130 -11.90 -10.74 -0.24
C SER A 130 -11.32 -9.32 -0.12
N HIS A 131 -11.47 -8.48 -1.14
CA HIS A 131 -10.97 -7.10 -1.12
C HIS A 131 -11.61 -6.28 0.01
N PHE A 132 -10.78 -5.60 0.80
CA PHE A 132 -11.21 -4.81 1.97
C PHE A 132 -12.15 -3.64 1.67
N LEU A 133 -12.29 -3.23 0.40
CA LEU A 133 -13.23 -2.19 -0.04
C LEU A 133 -14.62 -2.74 -0.33
N VAL A 134 -14.77 -4.06 -0.43
CA VAL A 134 -16.07 -4.72 -0.62
C VAL A 134 -16.75 -4.85 0.73
N GLY A 135 -17.74 -4.00 0.98
CA GLY A 135 -18.53 -3.99 2.22
C GLY A 135 -18.35 -2.73 3.05
N PRO A 136 -18.61 -2.80 4.36
CA PRO A 136 -18.66 -1.61 5.22
C PRO A 136 -17.25 -1.09 5.53
N VAL A 137 -17.14 0.21 5.83
CA VAL A 137 -15.86 0.91 6.08
C VAL A 137 -15.06 0.31 7.23
N GLU A 138 -15.71 -0.32 8.19
CA GLU A 138 -15.09 -1.03 9.30
C GLU A 138 -14.22 -2.20 8.81
N ARG A 139 -14.55 -2.81 7.67
CA ARG A 139 -13.71 -3.84 7.03
C ARG A 139 -12.38 -3.25 6.58
N ARG A 140 -12.42 -2.12 5.88
CA ARG A 140 -11.23 -1.34 5.48
C ARG A 140 -10.42 -0.92 6.71
N ALA A 141 -11.08 -0.38 7.74
CA ALA A 141 -10.42 0.07 8.96
C ALA A 141 -9.70 -1.07 9.69
N ARG A 142 -10.33 -2.25 9.83
CA ARG A 142 -9.70 -3.45 10.42
C ARG A 142 -8.52 -3.94 9.59
N HIS A 143 -8.64 -3.95 8.27
CA HIS A 143 -7.55 -4.35 7.38
C HIS A 143 -6.33 -3.43 7.55
N LEU A 144 -6.54 -2.12 7.54
CA LEU A 144 -5.47 -1.13 7.72
C LEU A 144 -4.86 -1.19 9.12
N ALA A 145 -5.67 -1.38 10.17
CA ALA A 145 -5.15 -1.59 11.53
C ALA A 145 -4.27 -2.85 11.63
N ARG A 146 -4.69 -3.95 11.00
CA ARG A 146 -3.89 -5.18 10.91
C ARG A 146 -2.55 -4.93 10.21
N LEU A 147 -2.57 -4.26 9.06
CA LEU A 147 -1.34 -3.91 8.34
C LEU A 147 -0.43 -3.00 9.17
N ALA A 148 -1.00 -2.03 9.91
CA ALA A 148 -0.24 -1.14 10.78
C ALA A 148 0.51 -1.90 11.87
N GLU A 149 -0.15 -2.89 12.48
CA GLU A 149 0.45 -3.79 13.48
C GLU A 149 1.53 -4.69 12.85
N GLU A 150 1.23 -5.38 11.75
CA GLU A 150 2.17 -6.30 11.08
C GLU A 150 3.44 -5.60 10.59
N TYR A 151 3.31 -4.36 10.09
CA TYR A 151 4.44 -3.57 9.58
C TYR A 151 5.11 -2.70 10.64
N ARG A 152 4.65 -2.75 11.91
CA ARG A 152 5.16 -1.97 13.04
C ARG A 152 5.26 -0.49 12.68
N VAL A 153 4.16 0.10 12.23
CA VAL A 153 4.16 1.51 11.82
C VAL A 153 4.13 2.42 13.04
N ASP A 154 4.89 3.52 13.00
CA ASP A 154 4.92 4.56 14.03
C ASP A 154 3.84 5.62 13.79
N GLY A 155 3.40 5.78 12.54
CA GLY A 155 2.37 6.72 12.16
C GLY A 155 1.76 6.41 10.79
N ALA A 156 0.60 7.00 10.52
CA ALA A 156 -0.10 6.78 9.26
C ALA A 156 -0.52 8.11 8.61
N ILE A 157 -0.50 8.15 7.28
CA ILE A 157 -0.90 9.31 6.49
C ILE A 157 -2.01 8.86 5.54
N HIS A 158 -3.16 9.52 5.64
CA HIS A 158 -4.27 9.35 4.70
C HIS A 158 -4.26 10.51 3.71
N TYR A 159 -4.01 10.20 2.43
CA TYR A 159 -4.09 11.20 1.38
C TYR A 159 -5.51 11.25 0.82
N ASN A 160 -6.24 12.28 1.23
CA ASN A 160 -7.65 12.43 1.02
C ASN A 160 -7.94 13.04 -0.36
N HIS A 161 -7.87 12.20 -1.39
CA HIS A 161 -8.14 12.57 -2.77
C HIS A 161 -9.61 12.95 -2.97
N TRP A 162 -9.88 14.22 -3.30
CA TRP A 162 -11.24 14.77 -3.38
C TRP A 162 -12.20 14.02 -4.32
N GLY A 163 -11.69 13.40 -5.39
CA GLY A 163 -12.50 12.61 -6.31
C GLY A 163 -13.07 11.33 -5.68
N CYS A 164 -12.43 10.76 -4.65
CA CYS A 164 -12.78 9.45 -4.11
C CYS A 164 -13.70 9.55 -2.89
N ARG A 165 -14.99 9.80 -3.13
CA ARG A 165 -16.01 9.95 -2.07
C ARG A 165 -16.05 8.79 -1.06
N GLN A 166 -15.83 7.56 -1.52
CA GLN A 166 -15.74 6.39 -0.63
C GLN A 166 -14.56 6.51 0.33
N SER A 167 -13.37 6.88 -0.17
CA SER A 167 -12.19 7.01 0.68
C SER A 167 -12.32 8.19 1.63
N CYS A 168 -12.79 9.35 1.14
CA CYS A 168 -12.98 10.55 1.94
C CYS A 168 -14.03 10.39 3.03
N GLY A 169 -15.18 9.82 2.69
CA GLY A 169 -16.25 9.59 3.65
C GLY A 169 -15.84 8.64 4.78
N GLY A 170 -14.92 7.71 4.52
CA GLY A 170 -14.41 6.76 5.50
C GLY A 170 -13.16 7.20 6.26
N ALA A 171 -12.48 8.29 5.86
CA ALA A 171 -11.16 8.65 6.37
C ALA A 171 -11.12 8.82 7.90
N ASN A 172 -12.14 9.47 8.48
CA ASN A 172 -12.22 9.68 9.93
C ASN A 172 -12.48 8.38 10.71
N LEU A 173 -13.22 7.43 10.14
CA LEU A 173 -13.46 6.12 10.77
C LEU A 173 -12.19 5.27 10.76
N VAL A 174 -11.45 5.28 9.65
CA VAL A 174 -10.13 4.64 9.55
C VAL A 174 -9.15 5.28 10.54
N LYS A 175 -9.07 6.62 10.58
CA LYS A 175 -8.24 7.35 11.55
C LYS A 175 -8.56 6.95 12.99
N LYS A 176 -9.84 6.90 13.35
CA LYS A 176 -10.27 6.50 14.69
C LYS A 176 -9.80 5.09 15.03
N ALA A 177 -9.99 4.12 14.13
CA ALA A 177 -9.57 2.74 14.35
C ALA A 177 -8.05 2.59 14.51
N LEU A 178 -7.25 3.34 13.74
CA LEU A 178 -5.79 3.38 13.89
C LEU A 178 -5.36 4.02 15.22
N GLN A 179 -6.01 5.12 15.62
CA GLN A 179 -5.73 5.79 16.90
C GLN A 179 -6.09 4.93 18.11
N GLU A 180 -7.15 4.12 18.04
CA GLU A 180 -7.50 3.13 19.06
C GLU A 180 -6.42 2.04 19.23
N ARG A 181 -5.55 1.85 18.23
CA ARG A 181 -4.36 0.99 18.27
C ARG A 181 -3.08 1.75 18.63
N GLY A 182 -3.18 3.02 19.00
CA GLY A 182 -2.03 3.85 19.33
C GLY A 182 -1.25 4.36 18.12
N ILE A 183 -1.82 4.33 16.90
CA ILE A 183 -1.17 4.82 15.68
C ILE A 183 -1.65 6.24 15.36
N PRO A 184 -0.82 7.29 15.57
CA PRO A 184 -1.17 8.64 15.18
C PRO A 184 -1.39 8.71 13.66
N THR A 185 -2.46 9.40 13.25
CA THR A 185 -2.87 9.45 11.83
C THR A 185 -3.13 10.88 11.38
N LEU A 186 -2.42 11.30 10.34
CA LEU A 186 -2.60 12.59 9.65
C LEU A 186 -3.47 12.40 8.40
N ILE A 187 -4.49 13.24 8.24
CA ILE A 187 -5.29 13.32 7.00
C ILE A 187 -4.83 14.56 6.24
N ILE A 188 -4.38 14.39 5.00
CA ILE A 188 -3.98 15.48 4.11
C ILE A 188 -4.95 15.52 2.95
N ASP A 189 -5.61 16.66 2.75
CA ASP A 189 -6.50 16.89 1.61
C ASP A 189 -5.70 17.29 0.36
N GLY A 190 -6.15 16.83 -0.81
CA GLY A 190 -5.57 17.21 -2.09
C GLY A 190 -6.11 16.39 -3.27
N ASP A 191 -5.45 16.50 -4.42
CA ASP A 191 -5.75 15.73 -5.62
C ASP A 191 -4.56 14.85 -6.04
N CYS A 192 -4.82 13.66 -6.57
CA CYS A 192 -3.73 12.77 -7.00
C CYS A 192 -3.13 13.17 -8.35
N VAL A 193 -3.86 13.93 -9.17
CA VAL A 193 -3.50 14.27 -10.55
C VAL A 193 -3.62 15.76 -10.87
N ASP A 194 -4.47 16.52 -10.19
CA ASP A 194 -4.64 17.95 -10.41
C ASP A 194 -3.73 18.78 -9.49
N GLU A 195 -2.63 19.28 -10.04
CA GLU A 195 -1.65 20.08 -9.30
C GLU A 195 -2.21 21.39 -8.74
N ARG A 196 -3.30 21.93 -9.31
CA ARG A 196 -3.93 23.17 -8.85
C ARG A 196 -4.50 23.04 -7.44
N GLU A 197 -4.84 21.82 -7.04
CA GLU A 197 -5.36 21.51 -5.71
C GLU A 197 -4.25 21.14 -4.71
N TYR A 198 -2.98 21.33 -5.06
CA TYR A 198 -1.84 21.05 -4.20
C TYR A 198 -1.36 22.27 -3.43
N GLN A 199 -1.74 22.35 -2.15
CA GLN A 199 -1.31 23.45 -1.27
C GLN A 199 0.02 23.11 -0.57
N GLU A 200 1.12 23.18 -1.32
CA GLU A 200 2.44 22.69 -0.87
C GLU A 200 2.88 23.23 0.50
N GLY A 201 2.81 24.54 0.73
CA GLY A 201 3.25 25.14 2.01
C GLY A 201 2.42 24.70 3.22
N GLN A 202 1.10 24.55 3.03
CA GLN A 202 0.21 24.07 4.09
C GLN A 202 0.44 22.58 4.37
N ILE A 203 0.59 21.77 3.32
CA ILE A 203 0.89 20.35 3.42
C ILE A 203 2.23 20.13 4.14
N ALA A 204 3.26 20.89 3.75
CA ALA A 204 4.59 20.82 4.35
C ALA A 204 4.54 21.10 5.86
N THR A 205 3.94 22.21 6.27
CA THR A 205 3.85 22.60 7.68
C THR A 205 3.14 21.53 8.53
N ARG A 206 2.02 20.98 8.03
CA ARG A 206 1.25 19.94 8.73
C ARG A 206 2.00 18.63 8.81
N LEU A 207 2.71 18.26 7.74
CA LEU A 207 3.51 17.05 7.70
C LEU A 207 4.72 17.15 8.63
N GLU A 208 5.47 18.26 8.61
CA GLU A 208 6.61 18.47 9.49
C GLU A 208 6.19 18.38 10.97
N ALA A 209 5.14 19.08 11.36
CA ALA A 209 4.60 19.02 12.72
C ALA A 209 4.16 17.59 13.12
N PHE A 210 3.55 16.85 12.20
CA PHE A 210 3.18 15.45 12.44
C PHE A 210 4.41 14.57 12.65
N LEU A 211 5.41 14.67 11.78
CA LEU A 211 6.64 13.88 11.87
C LEU A 211 7.45 14.21 13.13
N GLU A 212 7.47 15.45 13.58
CA GLU A 212 8.07 15.85 14.85
C GLU A 212 7.36 15.22 16.05
N SER A 213 6.02 15.09 15.99
CA SER A 213 5.24 14.47 17.08
C SER A 213 5.42 12.96 17.22
N LEU A 214 6.02 12.30 16.22
CA LEU A 214 6.29 10.85 16.23
C LEU A 214 7.66 10.49 16.81
N ARG A 215 8.48 11.48 17.17
CA ARG A 215 9.81 11.31 17.77
C ARG A 215 9.74 11.37 19.28
#